data_AF-A0A9X1Y9N3-F1
#
_entry.id   AF-A0A9X1Y9N3-F1
#
_cell.length_a   1.000
_cell.length_b   1.000
_cell.length_c   1.000
_cell.angle_alpha   90.00
_cell.angle_beta   90.00
_cell.angle_gamma   90.00
#
_symmetry.space_group_name_H-M   'P 1'
#
loop_
_entity.id
_entity.type
_entity.pdbx_description
1 polymer ?
#
loop_
_entity_poly.entity_id
_entity_poly.type
_entity_poly.pdbx_seq_one_letter_code
_entity_poly.pdbx_strand_id
1 'polypeptide(L)'
;MNPHPLGPSPNPAVQPERNSQISIDFDRSWFSELETRHQKGGPWDDWKLFNLALEAETASLVTSFEEMQCLKHLQGVTPLPHQTETARKVLFEMRGRAILADEVGLGKTIEAGLILKEYIVRGLVKKVLILVPASLVLQWVRELNQKFGIPAVAQKKEHSWHNDVVVASMDTAKRDPHKNILLNNEYDLVIVDEAHKLKNKKTTNYQFMLQLRKKYCLLLTATPVQNDLGELFNLITLLKPGQLGGQSEFAANFVVDKRQPKNEGQLKDELAKVMIRNRRGDGELEFTKRIVRNIDVELSEEEKNLYHGVTSFIKDQYNAAGGDLNSMLSLVTLQREVCSSRDAVFVTLVNLSKKLAPDSPIRDRIWDLVDLIRQIKANSKAEKAMELIREMNDKVIVFTEYRATQEYLLKYFRDRGMTAVPYRGGMNRGKKDWMMDLFRGRAQVMIATEAGGEGINLQFCHQMINFDLPWNPMRVEQRIGRVHRLGQTNDVHIYNLSTKGTIEEHILHLLHEKINMFELVIGHLDVILERFEKQHSLEKSIYQIILESGSEEEIASRVDSLGREFHTIKSELDAEAEGTDHEGGLQQLLGG
;
A
#
# COMPACT_ATOMS: atom_id res chain seq x y z
N MET A 1 -42.33 55.34 -43.47
CA MET A 1 -42.11 53.99 -42.90
C MET A 1 -41.34 54.15 -41.61
N ASN A 2 -41.80 53.47 -40.56
CA ASN A 2 -41.57 53.72 -39.14
C ASN A 2 -40.10 53.66 -38.68
N PRO A 3 -39.69 54.51 -37.72
CA PRO A 3 -38.56 54.22 -36.85
C PRO A 3 -38.99 53.21 -35.79
N HIS A 4 -38.36 52.04 -35.76
CA HIS A 4 -38.54 51.05 -34.70
C HIS A 4 -37.82 51.48 -33.41
N PRO A 5 -38.36 51.14 -32.21
CA PRO A 5 -37.94 51.71 -30.94
C PRO A 5 -36.72 50.99 -30.34
N LEU A 6 -35.99 51.74 -29.51
CA LEU A 6 -34.91 51.28 -28.63
C LEU A 6 -35.41 50.11 -27.75
N GLY A 7 -34.72 48.97 -27.84
CA GLY A 7 -34.95 47.82 -26.97
C GLY A 7 -34.55 48.10 -25.51
N PRO A 8 -35.14 47.39 -24.54
CA PRO A 8 -34.95 47.68 -23.13
C PRO A 8 -33.56 47.28 -22.63
N SER A 9 -33.06 48.10 -21.70
CA SER A 9 -31.82 47.96 -20.94
C SER A 9 -31.65 46.59 -20.26
N PRO A 10 -30.41 46.15 -19.97
CA PRO A 10 -30.14 44.84 -19.38
C PRO A 10 -30.70 44.75 -17.95
N ASN A 11 -31.43 43.67 -17.69
CA ASN A 11 -32.00 43.32 -16.40
C ASN A 11 -30.91 43.36 -15.30
N PRO A 12 -31.12 44.08 -14.18
CA PRO A 12 -30.21 44.02 -13.05
C PRO A 12 -30.40 42.67 -12.33
N ALA A 13 -29.28 41.99 -12.08
CA ALA A 13 -29.04 40.94 -11.09
C ALA A 13 -30.28 40.20 -10.55
N VAL A 14 -30.47 38.95 -11.01
CA VAL A 14 -31.25 37.95 -10.27
C VAL A 14 -30.52 37.70 -8.95
N GLN A 15 -31.00 38.32 -7.87
CA GLN A 15 -30.62 37.97 -6.51
C GLN A 15 -31.09 36.53 -6.25
N PRO A 16 -30.26 35.66 -5.64
CA PRO A 16 -30.73 34.33 -5.25
C PRO A 16 -31.84 34.49 -4.21
N GLU A 17 -33.03 33.97 -4.50
CA GLU A 17 -34.15 33.93 -3.56
C GLU A 17 -33.69 33.34 -2.22
N ARG A 18 -33.64 34.18 -1.20
CA ARG A 18 -33.47 33.77 0.19
C ARG A 18 -34.77 33.13 0.66
N ASN A 19 -34.61 31.97 1.32
CA ASN A 19 -35.59 31.25 2.13
C ASN A 19 -36.66 30.46 1.37
N SER A 20 -36.31 29.23 0.99
CA SER A 20 -37.25 28.12 1.20
C SER A 20 -37.56 28.07 2.70
N GLN A 21 -38.67 28.68 3.13
CA GLN A 21 -39.18 28.51 4.49
C GLN A 21 -39.40 27.02 4.68
N ILE A 22 -38.56 26.37 5.50
CA ILE A 22 -38.77 25.00 5.91
C ILE A 22 -40.13 25.00 6.64
N SER A 23 -41.13 24.36 6.04
CA SER A 23 -42.43 24.16 6.69
C SER A 23 -42.23 23.14 7.80
N ILE A 24 -42.21 23.64 9.05
CA ILE A 24 -42.16 22.77 10.22
C ILE A 24 -43.59 22.37 10.55
N ASP A 25 -43.99 21.17 10.11
CA ASP A 25 -45.26 20.56 10.48
C ASP A 25 -45.09 19.78 11.78
N PHE A 26 -45.80 20.22 12.81
CA PHE A 26 -45.90 19.48 14.07
C PHE A 26 -47.09 18.54 14.01
N ASP A 27 -46.84 17.24 14.02
CA ASP A 27 -47.91 16.26 14.21
C ASP A 27 -48.53 16.43 15.60
N ARG A 28 -49.81 16.83 15.62
CA ARG A 28 -50.63 17.00 16.83
C ARG A 28 -51.78 15.99 16.88
N SER A 29 -51.79 15.00 15.99
CA SER A 29 -52.85 13.98 15.95
C SER A 29 -52.97 13.25 17.30
N TRP A 30 -51.85 12.96 17.95
CA TRP A 30 -51.78 12.33 19.28
C TRP A 30 -52.52 13.09 20.38
N PHE A 31 -52.65 14.42 20.28
CA PHE A 31 -53.28 15.25 21.33
C PHE A 31 -54.78 14.95 21.43
N SER A 32 -55.44 14.82 20.29
CA SER A 32 -56.87 14.49 20.22
C SER A 32 -57.17 13.08 20.76
N GLU A 33 -56.27 12.13 20.51
CA GLU A 33 -56.37 10.77 21.02
C GLU A 33 -56.15 10.73 22.54
N LEU A 34 -55.13 11.43 23.04
CA LEU A 34 -54.84 11.53 24.47
C LEU A 34 -56.02 12.14 25.24
N GLU A 35 -56.58 13.24 24.73
CA GLU A 35 -57.73 13.91 25.36
C GLU A 35 -58.96 12.98 25.40
N THR A 36 -59.21 12.25 24.32
CA THR A 36 -60.30 11.27 24.25
C THR A 36 -60.11 10.11 25.24
N ARG A 37 -58.89 9.56 25.35
CA ARG A 37 -58.57 8.48 26.30
C ARG A 37 -58.65 8.96 27.75
N HIS A 38 -58.22 10.19 28.02
CA HIS A 38 -58.31 10.80 29.35
C HIS A 38 -59.78 10.95 29.79
N GLN A 39 -60.65 11.48 28.93
CA GLN A 39 -62.08 11.62 29.22
C GLN A 39 -62.79 10.28 29.42
N LYS A 40 -62.38 9.23 28.70
CA LYS A 40 -62.95 7.87 28.79
C LYS A 40 -62.33 7.00 29.89
N GLY A 41 -61.31 7.50 30.60
CA GLY A 41 -60.62 6.76 31.67
C GLY A 41 -59.73 5.62 31.19
N GLY A 42 -59.25 5.66 29.94
CA GLY A 42 -58.41 4.62 29.32
C GLY A 42 -59.01 4.06 28.02
N PRO A 43 -58.49 2.94 27.49
CA PRO A 43 -57.43 2.11 28.08
C PRO A 43 -56.05 2.79 28.05
N TRP A 44 -55.27 2.56 29.10
CA TRP A 44 -53.88 2.98 29.17
C TRP A 44 -52.97 1.85 28.70
N ASP A 45 -51.90 2.22 27.99
CA ASP A 45 -50.90 1.26 27.54
C ASP A 45 -50.16 0.65 28.74
N ASP A 46 -49.72 -0.60 28.58
CA ASP A 46 -48.98 -1.31 29.62
C ASP A 46 -47.64 -0.59 29.92
N TRP A 47 -47.35 -0.39 31.21
CA TRP A 47 -46.15 0.33 31.65
C TRP A 47 -44.84 -0.29 31.14
N LYS A 48 -44.81 -1.62 30.98
CA LYS A 48 -43.63 -2.31 30.44
C LYS A 48 -43.47 -2.05 28.95
N LEU A 49 -44.57 -2.06 28.19
CA LEU A 49 -44.56 -1.69 26.77
C LEU A 49 -44.16 -0.24 26.56
N PHE A 50 -44.64 0.68 27.41
CA PHE A 50 -44.20 2.09 27.38
C PHE A 50 -42.70 2.22 27.60
N ASN A 51 -42.14 1.56 28.63
CA ASN A 51 -40.69 1.63 28.87
C ASN A 51 -39.87 1.04 27.73
N LEU A 52 -40.32 -0.08 27.14
CA LEU A 52 -39.68 -0.66 25.96
C LEU A 52 -39.72 0.26 24.74
N ALA A 53 -40.86 0.93 24.51
CA ALA A 53 -40.99 1.91 23.43
C ALA A 53 -40.10 3.14 23.67
N LEU A 54 -40.08 3.65 24.90
CA LEU A 54 -39.22 4.77 25.30
C LEU A 54 -37.74 4.42 25.14
N GLU A 55 -37.33 3.21 25.54
CA GLU A 55 -35.97 2.73 25.37
C GLU A 55 -35.61 2.60 23.88
N ALA A 56 -36.51 2.06 23.06
CA ALA A 56 -36.32 1.95 21.61
C ALA A 56 -36.21 3.32 20.92
N GLU A 57 -37.07 4.28 21.29
CA GLU A 57 -37.01 5.65 20.78
C GLU A 57 -35.74 6.35 21.25
N THR A 58 -35.38 6.23 22.53
CA THR A 58 -34.16 6.84 23.08
C THR A 58 -32.90 6.28 22.43
N ALA A 59 -32.87 4.98 22.13
CA ALA A 59 -31.79 4.35 21.39
C ALA A 59 -31.71 4.81 19.92
N SER A 60 -32.83 5.25 19.36
CA SER A 60 -32.95 5.77 17.99
C SER A 60 -32.70 7.28 17.89
N LEU A 61 -32.68 8.01 19.02
CA LEU A 61 -32.39 9.44 19.06
C LEU A 61 -30.93 9.72 18.66
N VAL A 62 -30.77 10.63 17.71
CA VAL A 62 -29.46 11.22 17.36
C VAL A 62 -29.31 12.50 18.17
N THR A 63 -28.58 12.43 19.29
CA THR A 63 -28.49 13.55 20.25
C THR A 63 -27.57 14.68 19.77
N SER A 64 -26.63 14.37 18.88
CA SER A 64 -25.74 15.35 18.26
C SER A 64 -25.50 14.98 16.79
N PHE A 65 -25.43 16.01 15.94
CA PHE A 65 -25.07 15.84 14.53
C PHE A 65 -23.68 15.20 14.36
N GLU A 66 -22.77 15.49 15.29
CA GLU A 66 -21.37 15.04 15.28
C GLU A 66 -21.15 13.67 15.91
N GLU A 67 -22.16 13.08 16.55
CA GLU A 67 -22.06 11.76 17.16
C GLU A 67 -22.01 10.67 16.09
N MET A 68 -20.96 9.83 16.11
CA MET A 68 -20.80 8.70 15.19
C MET A 68 -21.79 7.58 15.51
N GLN A 69 -22.75 7.32 14.61
CA GLN A 69 -23.80 6.33 14.83
C GLN A 69 -23.35 4.90 14.53
N CYS A 70 -22.37 4.72 13.63
CA CYS A 70 -21.90 3.42 13.18
C CYS A 70 -21.32 2.57 14.30
N LEU A 71 -20.79 3.21 15.36
CA LEU A 71 -20.16 2.55 16.50
C LEU A 71 -21.12 1.57 17.20
N LYS A 72 -22.42 1.89 17.24
CA LYS A 72 -23.49 1.04 17.82
C LYS A 72 -23.78 -0.21 16.97
N HIS A 73 -23.32 -0.24 15.72
CA HIS A 73 -23.64 -1.27 14.73
C HIS A 73 -22.44 -2.12 14.30
N LEU A 74 -21.29 -1.99 14.97
CA LEU A 74 -20.09 -2.79 14.71
C LEU A 74 -20.23 -4.16 15.38
N GLN A 75 -19.89 -5.23 14.65
CA GLN A 75 -20.11 -6.61 15.12
C GLN A 75 -18.83 -7.33 15.55
N GLY A 76 -17.65 -6.82 15.19
CA GLY A 76 -16.38 -7.51 15.43
C GLY A 76 -15.15 -6.62 15.34
N VAL A 77 -15.30 -5.32 15.55
CA VAL A 77 -14.18 -4.37 15.59
C VAL A 77 -14.45 -3.28 16.60
N THR A 78 -13.47 -3.05 17.48
CA THR A 78 -13.42 -1.88 18.34
C THR A 78 -12.45 -0.89 17.69
N PRO A 79 -12.93 0.25 17.17
CA PRO A 79 -12.06 1.20 16.51
C PRO A 79 -11.17 1.91 17.52
N LEU A 80 -9.96 2.23 17.09
CA LEU A 80 -9.00 2.98 17.90
C LEU A 80 -9.36 4.48 17.90
N PRO A 81 -8.87 5.26 18.89
CA PRO A 81 -9.18 6.68 18.98
C PRO A 81 -8.86 7.46 17.70
N HIS A 82 -7.68 7.25 17.10
CA HIS A 82 -7.27 7.92 15.86
C HIS A 82 -8.15 7.55 14.67
N GLN A 83 -8.66 6.31 14.62
CA GLN A 83 -9.53 5.84 13.55
C GLN A 83 -10.90 6.51 13.62
N THR A 84 -11.40 6.70 14.85
CA THR A 84 -12.67 7.39 15.10
C THR A 84 -12.55 8.87 14.78
N GLU A 85 -11.44 9.51 15.17
CA GLU A 85 -11.17 10.91 14.86
C GLU A 85 -11.00 11.15 13.35
N THR A 86 -10.29 10.24 12.66
CA THR A 86 -10.17 10.27 11.20
C THR A 86 -11.54 10.18 10.53
N ALA A 87 -12.40 9.27 10.96
CA ALA A 87 -13.75 9.16 10.43
C ALA A 87 -14.57 10.44 10.67
N ARG A 88 -14.54 10.98 11.90
CA ARG A 88 -15.21 12.23 12.28
C ARG A 88 -14.79 13.39 11.36
N LYS A 89 -13.48 13.59 11.20
CA LYS A 89 -12.92 14.65 10.36
C LYS A 89 -13.33 14.52 8.89
N VAL A 90 -13.31 13.32 8.33
CA VAL A 90 -13.74 13.09 6.94
C VAL A 90 -15.21 13.44 6.74
N LEU A 91 -16.07 13.06 7.68
CA LEU A 91 -17.49 13.30 7.59
C LEU A 91 -17.86 14.77 7.74
N PHE A 92 -17.36 15.44 8.79
CA PHE A 92 -17.83 16.76 9.19
C PHE A 92 -17.01 17.92 8.60
N GLU A 93 -15.71 17.71 8.35
CA GLU A 93 -14.83 18.79 7.85
C GLU A 93 -14.52 18.62 6.36
N MET A 94 -14.20 17.41 5.91
CA MET A 94 -13.73 17.17 4.53
C MET A 94 -14.85 16.90 3.52
N ARG A 95 -16.10 16.82 3.98
CA ARG A 95 -17.30 16.56 3.16
C ARG A 95 -17.21 15.24 2.37
N GLY A 96 -16.60 14.21 2.96
CA GLY A 96 -16.48 12.87 2.37
C GLY A 96 -15.56 12.76 1.16
N ARG A 97 -14.65 13.71 0.97
CA ARG A 97 -13.62 13.69 -0.08
C ARG A 97 -12.25 13.84 0.56
N ALA A 98 -11.56 12.73 0.77
CA ALA A 98 -10.34 12.69 1.58
C ALA A 98 -9.27 11.72 1.02
N ILE A 99 -8.01 12.05 1.27
CA ILE A 99 -6.85 11.18 1.16
C ILE A 99 -6.51 10.70 2.57
N LEU A 100 -6.61 9.40 2.80
CA LEU A 100 -6.14 8.76 4.04
C LEU A 100 -4.72 8.25 3.79
N ALA A 101 -3.76 9.00 4.29
CA ALA A 101 -2.33 8.84 4.07
C ALA A 101 -1.60 8.18 5.25
N ASP A 102 -2.33 7.39 6.04
CA ASP A 102 -1.83 6.80 7.28
C ASP A 102 -0.71 5.78 7.02
N GLU A 103 0.16 5.61 8.00
CA GLU A 103 1.27 4.67 7.95
C GLU A 103 0.81 3.20 7.70
N VAL A 104 1.70 2.38 7.13
CA VAL A 104 1.41 0.95 6.87
C VAL A 104 1.11 0.24 8.20
N GLY A 105 -0.07 -0.36 8.29
CA GLY A 105 -0.49 -1.14 9.45
C GLY A 105 -1.34 -0.40 10.49
N LEU A 106 -1.65 0.90 10.29
CA LEU A 106 -2.52 1.68 11.20
C LEU A 106 -4.04 1.43 11.04
N GLY A 107 -4.43 0.69 10.01
CA GLY A 107 -5.82 0.29 9.81
C GLY A 107 -6.64 1.18 8.87
N LYS A 108 -6.05 1.71 7.80
CA LYS A 108 -6.75 2.42 6.71
C LYS A 108 -8.04 1.74 6.22
N THR A 109 -8.04 0.41 6.15
CA THR A 109 -9.24 -0.37 5.79
C THR A 109 -10.35 -0.25 6.83
N ILE A 110 -9.99 -0.18 8.13
CA ILE A 110 -10.94 0.04 9.23
C ILE A 110 -11.48 1.47 9.18
N GLU A 111 -10.63 2.48 9.01
CA GLU A 111 -11.06 3.89 8.85
C GLU A 111 -12.04 4.05 7.69
N ALA A 112 -11.67 3.54 6.52
CA ALA A 112 -12.54 3.58 5.34
C ALA A 112 -13.85 2.81 5.56
N GLY A 113 -13.79 1.69 6.28
CA GLY A 113 -14.97 0.91 6.70
C GLY A 113 -15.88 1.67 7.67
N LEU A 114 -15.32 2.39 8.64
CA LEU A 114 -16.05 3.25 9.58
C LEU A 114 -16.76 4.37 8.83
N ILE A 115 -16.04 5.10 7.97
CA ILE A 115 -16.59 6.18 7.15
C ILE A 115 -17.74 5.67 6.28
N LEU A 116 -17.52 4.53 5.59
CA LEU A 116 -18.53 3.89 4.75
C LEU A 116 -19.76 3.48 5.58
N LYS A 117 -19.56 2.82 6.72
CA LYS A 117 -20.65 2.36 7.58
C LYS A 117 -21.47 3.54 8.11
N GLU A 118 -20.80 4.62 8.53
CA GLU A 118 -21.46 5.83 9.00
C GLU A 118 -22.33 6.46 7.90
N TYR A 119 -21.80 6.59 6.68
CA TYR A 119 -22.59 7.12 5.56
C TYR A 119 -23.79 6.23 5.19
N ILE A 120 -23.65 4.89 5.28
CA ILE A 120 -24.77 3.96 5.07
C ILE A 120 -25.82 4.11 6.18
N VAL A 121 -25.42 4.14 7.45
CA VAL A 121 -26.33 4.28 8.60
C VAL A 121 -27.11 5.59 8.54
N ARG A 122 -26.46 6.68 8.09
CA ARG A 122 -27.10 7.98 7.85
C ARG A 122 -27.97 8.04 6.59
N GLY A 123 -28.03 6.97 5.79
CA GLY A 123 -28.79 6.93 4.53
C GLY A 123 -28.22 7.80 3.40
N LEU A 124 -26.96 8.25 3.51
CA LEU A 124 -26.31 9.15 2.55
C LEU A 124 -25.61 8.42 1.40
N VAL A 125 -25.34 7.12 1.57
CA VAL A 125 -24.63 6.27 0.62
C VAL A 125 -25.37 4.93 0.50
N LYS A 126 -25.68 4.55 -0.75
CA LYS A 126 -26.22 3.22 -1.08
C LYS A 126 -25.34 2.50 -2.09
N LYS A 127 -24.93 3.18 -3.16
CA LYS A 127 -24.16 2.59 -4.26
C LYS A 127 -22.68 2.89 -4.14
N VAL A 128 -21.87 1.86 -3.94
CA VAL A 128 -20.46 1.96 -3.53
C VAL A 128 -19.57 1.12 -4.44
N LEU A 129 -18.49 1.73 -4.90
CA LEU A 129 -17.44 1.06 -5.67
C LEU A 129 -16.11 1.14 -4.93
N ILE A 130 -15.55 -0.02 -4.59
CA ILE A 130 -14.25 -0.14 -3.93
C ILE A 130 -13.25 -0.76 -4.91
N LEU A 131 -12.24 0.00 -5.28
CA LEU A 131 -11.20 -0.38 -6.24
C LEU A 131 -9.90 -0.65 -5.52
N VAL A 132 -9.41 -1.89 -5.58
CA VAL A 132 -8.26 -2.34 -4.80
C VAL A 132 -7.29 -3.16 -5.68
N PRO A 133 -6.06 -3.44 -5.24
CA PRO A 133 -5.23 -4.47 -5.86
C PRO A 133 -5.93 -5.83 -5.93
N ALA A 134 -5.65 -6.63 -6.96
CA ALA A 134 -6.32 -7.93 -7.16
C ALA A 134 -6.17 -8.90 -5.98
N SER A 135 -5.06 -8.82 -5.23
CA SER A 135 -4.83 -9.61 -4.01
C SER A 135 -5.73 -9.20 -2.84
N LEU A 136 -6.20 -7.96 -2.80
CA LEU A 136 -6.92 -7.37 -1.67
C LEU A 136 -8.45 -7.49 -1.77
N VAL A 137 -8.99 -7.85 -2.94
CA VAL A 137 -10.45 -7.87 -3.19
C VAL A 137 -11.21 -8.73 -2.17
N LEU A 138 -10.71 -9.92 -1.80
CA LEU A 138 -11.39 -10.76 -0.78
C LEU A 138 -11.21 -10.27 0.62
N GLN A 139 -10.05 -9.68 0.92
CA GLN A 139 -9.80 -9.17 2.25
C GLN A 139 -10.79 -8.06 2.54
N TRP A 140 -10.93 -7.09 1.63
CA TRP A 140 -11.94 -6.05 1.72
C TRP A 140 -13.36 -6.58 1.88
N VAL A 141 -13.76 -7.55 1.04
CA VAL A 141 -15.09 -8.19 1.17
C VAL A 141 -15.28 -8.85 2.54
N ARG A 142 -14.30 -9.62 3.00
CA ARG A 142 -14.37 -10.28 4.32
C ARG A 142 -14.44 -9.27 5.45
N GLU A 143 -13.58 -8.26 5.44
CA GLU A 143 -13.54 -7.23 6.49
C GLU A 143 -14.86 -6.45 6.54
N LEU A 144 -15.41 -6.04 5.40
CA LEU A 144 -16.70 -5.34 5.33
C LEU A 144 -17.87 -6.19 5.82
N ASN A 145 -17.94 -7.46 5.42
CA ASN A 145 -19.03 -8.35 5.84
C ASN A 145 -18.91 -8.75 7.32
N GLN A 146 -17.71 -9.11 7.79
CA GLN A 146 -17.52 -9.66 9.15
C GLN A 146 -17.42 -8.58 10.22
N LYS A 147 -16.72 -7.47 9.97
CA LYS A 147 -16.49 -6.44 10.99
C LYS A 147 -17.58 -5.37 11.00
N PHE A 148 -18.07 -5.00 9.80
CA PHE A 148 -19.00 -3.88 9.62
C PHE A 148 -20.43 -4.31 9.27
N GLY A 149 -20.67 -5.60 9.00
CA GLY A 149 -21.97 -6.10 8.56
C GLY A 149 -22.44 -5.46 7.24
N ILE A 150 -21.51 -5.05 6.38
CA ILE A 150 -21.82 -4.46 5.07
C ILE A 150 -21.80 -5.59 4.03
N PRO A 151 -22.89 -5.82 3.29
CA PRO A 151 -23.01 -6.91 2.31
C PRO A 151 -22.22 -6.62 1.03
N ALA A 152 -20.90 -6.54 1.15
CA ALA A 152 -20.00 -6.26 0.03
C ALA A 152 -19.81 -7.50 -0.84
N VAL A 153 -19.89 -7.33 -2.15
CA VAL A 153 -19.74 -8.43 -3.12
C VAL A 153 -18.45 -8.26 -3.92
N ALA A 154 -17.67 -9.34 -3.98
CA ALA A 154 -16.52 -9.41 -4.86
C ALA A 154 -16.96 -9.46 -6.33
N GLN A 155 -16.36 -8.62 -7.17
CA GLN A 155 -16.53 -8.74 -8.61
C GLN A 155 -15.93 -10.07 -9.10
N LYS A 156 -16.76 -10.84 -9.79
CA LYS A 156 -16.40 -12.12 -10.45
C LYS A 156 -17.05 -12.25 -11.82
N LYS A 157 -18.31 -11.82 -11.93
CA LYS A 157 -19.12 -11.86 -13.14
C LYS A 157 -19.74 -10.48 -13.40
N GLU A 158 -20.31 -10.30 -14.58
CA GLU A 158 -20.95 -9.04 -14.96
C GLU A 158 -22.13 -8.65 -14.05
N HIS A 159 -22.96 -9.62 -13.67
CA HIS A 159 -24.07 -9.38 -12.75
C HIS A 159 -23.62 -8.87 -11.37
N SER A 160 -22.35 -9.11 -10.98
CA SER A 160 -21.81 -8.60 -9.71
C SER A 160 -21.85 -7.07 -9.62
N TRP A 161 -21.81 -6.37 -10.75
CA TRP A 161 -21.85 -4.90 -10.81
C TRP A 161 -23.20 -4.29 -10.41
N HIS A 162 -24.27 -5.11 -10.33
CA HIS A 162 -25.61 -4.64 -9.96
C HIS A 162 -25.84 -4.61 -8.44
N ASN A 163 -24.89 -5.11 -7.65
CA ASN A 163 -25.01 -5.03 -6.18
C ASN A 163 -24.72 -3.61 -5.69
N ASP A 164 -25.29 -3.26 -4.55
CA ASP A 164 -25.14 -1.94 -3.93
C ASP A 164 -23.68 -1.66 -3.53
N VAL A 165 -22.97 -2.65 -2.98
CA VAL A 165 -21.55 -2.52 -2.58
C VAL A 165 -20.68 -3.52 -3.32
N VAL A 166 -19.82 -3.04 -4.20
CA VAL A 166 -18.96 -3.88 -5.04
C VAL A 166 -17.48 -3.61 -4.77
N VAL A 167 -16.71 -4.68 -4.57
CA VAL A 167 -15.25 -4.65 -4.48
C VAL A 167 -14.65 -5.29 -5.72
N ALA A 168 -13.84 -4.54 -6.46
CA ALA A 168 -13.21 -4.99 -7.70
C ALA A 168 -11.73 -4.62 -7.76
N SER A 169 -10.99 -5.30 -8.63
CA SER A 169 -9.62 -4.88 -8.92
C SER A 169 -9.59 -3.74 -9.93
N MET A 170 -8.69 -2.76 -9.72
CA MET A 170 -8.52 -1.64 -10.66
C MET A 170 -8.26 -2.12 -12.10
N ASP A 171 -7.44 -3.17 -12.25
CA ASP A 171 -7.09 -3.73 -13.56
C ASP A 171 -8.26 -4.40 -14.27
N THR A 172 -9.24 -4.93 -13.51
CA THR A 172 -10.46 -5.49 -14.10
C THR A 172 -11.46 -4.39 -14.42
N ALA A 173 -11.63 -3.42 -13.52
CA ALA A 173 -12.58 -2.32 -13.69
C ALA A 173 -12.31 -1.47 -14.93
N LYS A 174 -11.03 -1.21 -15.25
CA LYS A 174 -10.65 -0.35 -16.38
C LYS A 174 -10.76 -1.01 -17.78
N ARG A 175 -11.05 -2.31 -17.85
CA ARG A 175 -11.11 -3.09 -19.12
C ARG A 175 -12.54 -3.21 -19.62
N ASP A 176 -12.72 -3.21 -20.93
CA ASP A 176 -14.01 -3.55 -21.55
C ASP A 176 -14.35 -5.04 -21.33
N PRO A 177 -15.64 -5.40 -21.15
CA PRO A 177 -16.83 -4.52 -21.17
C PRO A 177 -17.10 -3.81 -19.82
N HIS A 178 -16.36 -4.13 -18.76
CA HIS A 178 -16.62 -3.62 -17.40
C HIS A 178 -16.52 -2.10 -17.30
N LYS A 179 -15.55 -1.51 -17.99
CA LYS A 179 -15.36 -0.05 -18.04
C LYS A 179 -16.65 0.68 -18.40
N ASN A 180 -17.33 0.26 -19.47
CA ASN A 180 -18.54 0.94 -19.95
C ASN A 180 -19.70 0.80 -18.96
N ILE A 181 -19.85 -0.38 -18.34
CA ILE A 181 -20.85 -0.61 -17.29
C ILE A 181 -20.61 0.35 -16.12
N LEU A 182 -19.36 0.50 -15.69
CA LEU A 182 -19.01 1.35 -14.57
C LEU A 182 -19.20 2.84 -14.87
N LEU A 183 -18.85 3.30 -16.07
CA LEU A 183 -18.99 4.71 -16.47
C LEU A 183 -20.45 5.14 -16.67
N ASN A 184 -21.35 4.20 -16.98
CA ASN A 184 -22.78 4.46 -17.12
C ASN A 184 -23.52 4.49 -15.77
N ASN A 185 -22.84 4.20 -14.66
CA ASN A 185 -23.41 4.20 -13.33
C ASN A 185 -22.94 5.41 -12.51
N GLU A 186 -23.80 5.89 -11.62
CA GLU A 186 -23.45 6.89 -10.61
C GLU A 186 -23.20 6.21 -9.28
N TYR A 187 -22.09 6.57 -8.62
CA TYR A 187 -21.71 6.03 -7.32
C TYR A 187 -21.79 7.11 -6.25
N ASP A 188 -22.38 6.76 -5.11
CA ASP A 188 -22.42 7.65 -3.95
C ASP A 188 -21.04 7.77 -3.33
N LEU A 189 -20.31 6.65 -3.23
CA LEU A 189 -18.96 6.62 -2.66
C LEU A 189 -18.05 5.72 -3.49
N VAL A 190 -16.89 6.25 -3.86
CA VAL A 190 -15.78 5.48 -4.45
C VAL A 190 -14.61 5.46 -3.47
N ILE A 191 -14.12 4.26 -3.18
CA ILE A 191 -12.93 4.06 -2.34
C ILE A 191 -11.84 3.45 -3.23
N VAL A 192 -10.65 4.05 -3.25
CA VAL A 192 -9.49 3.47 -3.95
C VAL A 192 -8.40 3.17 -2.94
N ASP A 193 -8.00 1.90 -2.88
CA ASP A 193 -6.86 1.46 -2.09
C ASP A 193 -5.58 1.46 -2.93
N GLU A 194 -4.43 1.70 -2.30
CA GLU A 194 -3.14 1.92 -2.96
C GLU A 194 -3.18 3.05 -4.01
N ALA A 195 -3.73 4.21 -3.62
CA ALA A 195 -3.92 5.37 -4.48
C ALA A 195 -2.62 5.96 -5.06
N HIS A 196 -1.44 5.55 -4.55
CA HIS A 196 -0.16 5.87 -5.18
C HIS A 196 -0.11 5.42 -6.67
N LYS A 197 -0.91 4.43 -7.08
CA LYS A 197 -1.04 4.00 -8.49
C LYS A 197 -1.80 5.00 -9.39
N LEU A 198 -2.33 6.08 -8.83
CA LEU A 198 -3.06 7.15 -9.53
C LEU A 198 -2.27 8.45 -9.67
N LYS A 199 -0.97 8.46 -9.34
CA LYS A 199 -0.15 9.68 -9.35
C LYS A 199 0.10 10.26 -10.74
N ASN A 200 0.14 9.42 -11.79
CA ASN A 200 0.48 9.84 -13.14
C ASN A 200 -0.75 9.98 -14.05
N LYS A 201 -1.03 11.20 -14.49
CA LYS A 201 -2.16 11.55 -15.38
C LYS A 201 -2.20 10.80 -16.72
N LYS A 202 -1.05 10.34 -17.23
CA LYS A 202 -0.97 9.60 -18.50
C LYS A 202 -1.43 8.16 -18.38
N THR A 203 -1.58 7.65 -17.15
CA THR A 203 -1.94 6.24 -16.93
C THR A 203 -3.42 6.00 -17.22
N THR A 204 -3.73 4.81 -17.73
CA THR A 204 -5.12 4.38 -17.96
C THR A 204 -5.92 4.31 -16.65
N ASN A 205 -5.27 4.02 -15.53
CA ASN A 205 -5.90 4.03 -14.20
C ASN A 205 -6.40 5.42 -13.83
N TYR A 206 -5.56 6.45 -14.00
CA TYR A 206 -5.95 7.84 -13.73
C TYR A 206 -7.10 8.29 -14.62
N GLN A 207 -6.99 8.04 -15.93
CA GLN A 207 -8.02 8.43 -16.91
C GLN A 207 -9.37 7.76 -16.61
N PHE A 208 -9.36 6.49 -16.22
CA PHE A 208 -10.58 5.80 -15.80
C PHE A 208 -11.20 6.44 -14.54
N MET A 209 -10.39 6.73 -13.52
CA MET A 209 -10.86 7.35 -12.27
C MET A 209 -11.41 8.77 -12.48
N LEU A 210 -10.84 9.52 -13.41
CA LEU A 210 -11.28 10.87 -13.75
C LEU A 210 -12.69 10.86 -14.39
N GLN A 211 -12.99 9.83 -15.18
CA GLN A 211 -14.28 9.69 -15.89
C GLN A 211 -15.42 9.16 -14.99
N LEU A 212 -15.10 8.52 -13.87
CA LEU A 212 -16.10 7.97 -12.94
C LEU A 212 -16.89 9.07 -12.22
N ARG A 213 -18.22 8.97 -12.30
CA ARG A 213 -19.17 9.82 -11.58
C ARG A 213 -19.28 9.37 -10.11
N LYS A 214 -18.90 10.26 -9.20
CA LYS A 214 -18.81 9.98 -7.76
C LYS A 214 -19.15 11.19 -6.89
N LYS A 215 -20.02 10.99 -5.89
CA LYS A 215 -20.42 12.03 -4.92
C LYS A 215 -19.38 12.18 -3.80
N TYR A 216 -18.96 11.08 -3.19
CA TYR A 216 -17.89 10.98 -2.19
C TYR A 216 -16.72 10.16 -2.75
N CYS A 217 -15.51 10.42 -2.26
CA CYS A 217 -14.31 9.76 -2.75
C CYS A 217 -13.25 9.64 -1.65
N LEU A 218 -12.78 8.43 -1.38
CA LEU A 218 -11.69 8.17 -0.45
C LEU A 218 -10.51 7.57 -1.20
N LEU A 219 -9.33 8.18 -1.05
CA LEU A 219 -8.08 7.67 -1.61
C LEU A 219 -7.20 7.19 -0.45
N LEU A 220 -6.90 5.89 -0.39
CA LEU A 220 -6.10 5.29 0.67
C LEU A 220 -4.69 5.05 0.14
N THR A 221 -3.69 5.54 0.85
CA THR A 221 -2.28 5.33 0.48
C THR A 221 -1.41 5.37 1.73
N ALA A 222 -0.28 4.65 1.72
CA ALA A 222 0.74 4.85 2.76
C ALA A 222 1.70 6.00 2.40
N THR A 223 1.80 6.32 1.11
CA THR A 223 2.79 7.27 0.57
C THR A 223 2.08 8.29 -0.33
N PRO A 224 1.56 9.40 0.23
CA PRO A 224 0.75 10.36 -0.52
C PRO A 224 1.54 11.07 -1.61
N VAL A 225 2.84 11.33 -1.40
CA VAL A 225 3.76 11.97 -2.36
C VAL A 225 4.97 11.06 -2.56
N GLN A 226 5.44 10.90 -3.81
CA GLN A 226 6.64 10.12 -4.12
C GLN A 226 7.65 10.87 -4.99
N ASN A 227 7.23 11.81 -5.86
CA ASN A 227 8.16 12.40 -6.83
C ASN A 227 8.05 13.91 -7.01
N ASP A 228 6.85 14.49 -7.03
CA ASP A 228 6.64 15.92 -7.24
C ASP A 228 5.27 16.41 -6.73
N LEU A 229 5.13 17.73 -6.56
CA LEU A 229 3.87 18.39 -6.19
C LEU A 229 2.77 18.22 -7.27
N GLY A 230 3.15 17.85 -8.49
CA GLY A 230 2.23 17.52 -9.58
C GLY A 230 1.49 16.19 -9.37
N GLU A 231 2.10 15.21 -8.71
CA GLU A 231 1.44 13.97 -8.29
C GLU A 231 0.33 14.26 -7.29
N LEU A 232 0.64 15.12 -6.31
CA LEU A 232 -0.32 15.56 -5.31
C LEU A 232 -1.47 16.34 -5.96
N PHE A 233 -1.17 17.24 -6.89
CA PHE A 233 -2.17 17.93 -7.70
C PHE A 233 -3.08 16.94 -8.45
N ASN A 234 -2.52 15.88 -9.04
CA ASN A 234 -3.30 14.86 -9.74
C ASN A 234 -4.27 14.13 -8.77
N LEU A 235 -3.82 13.75 -7.58
CA LEU A 235 -4.68 13.11 -6.57
C LEU A 235 -5.78 14.05 -6.07
N ILE A 236 -5.47 15.32 -5.82
CA ILE A 236 -6.46 16.31 -5.37
C ILE A 236 -7.45 16.61 -6.48
N THR A 237 -7.00 16.66 -7.74
CA THR A 237 -7.87 16.83 -8.91
C THR A 237 -8.89 15.69 -9.02
N LEU A 238 -8.49 14.45 -8.72
CA LEU A 238 -9.42 13.31 -8.69
C LEU A 238 -10.47 13.42 -7.57
N LEU A 239 -10.08 14.03 -6.43
CA LEU A 239 -10.98 14.26 -5.30
C LEU A 239 -11.92 15.43 -5.54
N LYS A 240 -11.41 16.60 -5.93
CA LYS A 240 -12.17 17.84 -6.12
C LYS A 240 -11.67 18.56 -7.39
N PRO A 241 -12.22 18.21 -8.56
CA PRO A 241 -11.85 18.87 -9.82
C PRO A 241 -12.04 20.38 -9.71
N GLY A 242 -10.98 21.15 -10.02
CA GLY A 242 -11.01 22.62 -10.03
C GLY A 242 -10.74 23.32 -8.70
N GLN A 243 -10.58 22.61 -7.56
CA GLN A 243 -10.28 23.25 -6.26
C GLN A 243 -8.95 24.02 -6.29
N LEU A 244 -7.95 23.46 -6.95
CA LEU A 244 -6.60 24.04 -7.05
C LEU A 244 -6.38 24.83 -8.35
N GLY A 245 -7.46 25.18 -9.08
CA GLY A 245 -7.38 25.80 -10.40
C GLY A 245 -6.84 24.87 -11.48
N GLY A 246 -6.38 25.45 -12.59
CA GLY A 246 -5.71 24.71 -13.66
C GLY A 246 -4.27 24.32 -13.30
N GLN A 247 -3.70 23.29 -13.95
CA GLN A 247 -2.33 22.84 -13.64
C GLN A 247 -1.28 23.95 -13.76
N SER A 248 -1.43 24.85 -14.74
CA SER A 248 -0.55 26.00 -14.93
C SER A 248 -0.68 27.05 -13.83
N GLU A 249 -1.89 27.22 -13.28
CA GLU A 249 -2.19 28.14 -12.19
C GLU A 249 -1.70 27.58 -10.85
N PHE A 250 -1.90 26.29 -10.61
CA PHE A 250 -1.32 25.60 -9.46
C PHE A 250 0.21 25.67 -9.46
N ALA A 251 0.85 25.44 -10.62
CA ALA A 251 2.29 25.59 -10.76
C ALA A 251 2.73 27.04 -10.48
N ALA A 252 2.04 28.04 -11.04
CA ALA A 252 2.39 29.46 -10.82
C ALA A 252 2.21 29.94 -9.37
N ASN A 253 1.20 29.43 -8.67
CA ASN A 253 0.82 29.87 -7.33
C ASN A 253 1.50 29.08 -6.21
N PHE A 254 1.82 27.80 -6.43
CA PHE A 254 2.26 26.90 -5.38
C PHE A 254 3.58 26.19 -5.68
N VAL A 255 4.21 26.39 -6.83
CA VAL A 255 5.45 25.68 -7.22
C VAL A 255 6.51 26.70 -7.69
N VAL A 256 7.54 26.94 -6.88
CA VAL A 256 8.71 27.79 -7.28
C VAL A 256 9.63 27.01 -8.21
N ASP A 257 9.90 25.77 -7.84
CA ASP A 257 10.57 24.73 -8.61
C ASP A 257 9.80 23.42 -8.36
N LYS A 258 9.94 22.36 -9.17
CA LYS A 258 9.10 21.13 -9.18
C LYS A 258 8.72 20.54 -7.80
N ARG A 259 9.47 20.87 -6.75
CA ARG A 259 9.28 20.42 -5.35
C ARG A 259 9.26 21.51 -4.28
N GLN A 260 9.60 22.77 -4.59
CA GLN A 260 9.63 23.84 -3.60
C GLN A 260 8.32 24.62 -3.64
N PRO A 261 7.53 24.63 -2.54
CA PRO A 261 6.30 25.37 -2.53
C PRO A 261 6.56 26.88 -2.43
N LYS A 262 5.87 27.67 -3.25
CA LYS A 262 5.99 29.14 -3.22
C LYS A 262 5.32 29.75 -1.99
N ASN A 263 4.24 29.11 -1.55
CA ASN A 263 3.39 29.52 -0.45
C ASN A 263 3.11 28.29 0.42
N GLU A 264 4.08 27.87 1.23
CA GLU A 264 3.97 26.63 2.03
C GLU A 264 2.74 26.64 2.94
N GLY A 265 2.56 27.69 3.76
CA GLY A 265 1.41 27.79 4.65
C GLY A 265 0.05 27.67 3.95
N GLN A 266 -0.11 28.31 2.78
CA GLN A 266 -1.35 28.22 2.02
C GLN A 266 -1.56 26.83 1.40
N LEU A 267 -0.49 26.20 0.91
CA LEU A 267 -0.56 24.82 0.41
C LEU A 267 -0.90 23.85 1.55
N LYS A 268 -0.38 24.09 2.76
CA LYS A 268 -0.69 23.30 3.97
C LYS A 268 -2.18 23.32 4.25
N ASP A 269 -2.77 24.51 4.28
CA ASP A 269 -4.17 24.68 4.61
C ASP A 269 -5.07 24.04 3.55
N GLU A 270 -4.70 24.13 2.27
CA GLU A 270 -5.41 23.43 1.21
C GLU A 270 -5.29 21.91 1.31
N LEU A 271 -4.13 21.39 1.71
CA LEU A 271 -3.91 19.96 1.91
C LEU A 271 -4.63 19.43 3.15
N ALA A 272 -4.62 20.17 4.26
CA ALA A 272 -5.29 19.81 5.50
C ALA A 272 -6.82 19.70 5.32
N LYS A 273 -7.39 20.36 4.31
CA LYS A 273 -8.83 20.24 3.95
C LYS A 273 -9.18 18.93 3.24
N VAL A 274 -8.19 18.20 2.72
CA VAL A 274 -8.41 17.01 1.88
C VAL A 274 -7.55 15.81 2.26
N MET A 275 -6.56 15.94 3.15
CA MET A 275 -5.64 14.87 3.51
C MET A 275 -5.53 14.72 5.03
N ILE A 276 -5.54 13.47 5.49
CA ILE A 276 -5.28 13.06 6.88
C ILE A 276 -4.10 12.11 6.87
N ARG A 277 -3.21 12.25 7.86
CA ARG A 277 -2.06 11.37 8.04
C ARG A 277 -1.80 11.15 9.52
N ASN A 278 -1.89 9.89 9.95
CA ASN A 278 -1.48 9.42 11.26
C ASN A 278 -0.19 8.59 11.16
N ARG A 279 0.71 8.70 12.15
CA ARG A 279 1.96 7.90 12.28
C ARG A 279 1.95 7.06 13.56
N ARG A 280 2.79 6.03 13.62
CA ARG A 280 2.90 5.14 14.81
C ARG A 280 3.35 5.86 16.09
N GLY A 281 4.06 6.98 15.98
CA GLY A 281 4.55 7.76 17.13
C GLY A 281 3.56 8.79 17.68
N ASP A 282 2.44 9.03 16.99
CA ASP A 282 1.55 10.16 17.29
C ASP A 282 0.54 9.86 18.43
N GLY A 283 0.62 8.71 19.12
CA GLY A 283 -0.31 8.34 20.20
C GLY A 283 0.13 7.18 21.10
N GLU A 284 -0.69 6.84 22.11
CA GLU A 284 -0.49 5.75 23.10
C GLU A 284 -0.70 4.33 22.51
N LEU A 285 -0.29 4.08 21.27
CA LEU A 285 -0.44 2.77 20.65
C LEU A 285 0.77 1.89 20.99
N GLU A 286 0.58 0.90 21.85
CA GLU A 286 1.60 -0.12 22.12
C GLU A 286 1.75 -1.06 20.91
N PHE A 287 2.85 -0.91 20.18
CA PHE A 287 3.28 -1.89 19.18
C PHE A 287 4.22 -2.91 19.80
N THR A 288 4.11 -4.16 19.35
CA THR A 288 5.10 -5.21 19.61
C THR A 288 6.47 -4.82 19.07
N LYS A 289 7.54 -5.37 19.62
CA LYS A 289 8.91 -5.02 19.20
C LYS A 289 9.24 -5.68 17.86
N ARG A 290 10.12 -5.02 17.09
CA ARG A 290 10.79 -5.59 15.92
C ARG A 290 12.13 -6.12 16.38
N ILE A 291 12.37 -7.43 16.24
CA ILE A 291 13.63 -8.07 16.61
C ILE A 291 14.31 -8.56 15.33
N VAL A 292 15.32 -7.81 14.90
CA VAL A 292 16.03 -8.06 13.64
C VAL A 292 17.27 -8.90 13.93
N ARG A 293 17.49 -9.94 13.14
CA ARG A 293 18.66 -10.82 13.21
C ARG A 293 19.24 -11.02 11.82
N ASN A 294 20.50 -10.65 11.67
CA ASN A 294 21.25 -10.90 10.46
C ASN A 294 21.93 -12.25 10.59
N ILE A 295 21.75 -13.10 9.59
CA ILE A 295 22.27 -14.46 9.57
C ILE A 295 23.20 -14.58 8.38
N ASP A 296 24.49 -14.61 8.69
CA ASP A 296 25.52 -14.81 7.70
C ASP A 296 25.56 -16.28 7.27
N VAL A 297 25.63 -16.49 5.97
CA VAL A 297 25.68 -17.80 5.33
C VAL A 297 26.98 -17.90 4.55
N GLU A 298 27.75 -18.94 4.84
CA GLU A 298 28.95 -19.26 4.10
C GLU A 298 28.58 -20.13 2.89
N LEU A 299 28.95 -19.66 1.70
CA LEU A 299 28.73 -20.41 0.47
C LEU A 299 29.65 -21.63 0.40
N SER A 300 29.14 -22.71 -0.18
CA SER A 300 29.97 -23.85 -0.59
C SER A 300 30.98 -23.44 -1.67
N GLU A 301 32.06 -24.19 -1.83
CA GLU A 301 33.07 -23.88 -2.86
C GLU A 301 32.47 -23.93 -4.28
N GLU A 302 31.52 -24.83 -4.53
CA GLU A 302 30.79 -24.89 -5.79
C GLU A 302 29.91 -23.66 -6.02
N GLU A 303 29.23 -23.16 -4.98
CA GLU A 303 28.44 -21.91 -5.06
C GLU A 303 29.34 -20.68 -5.25
N LYS A 304 30.50 -20.61 -4.58
CA LYS A 304 31.49 -19.53 -4.78
C LYS A 304 32.03 -19.51 -6.20
N ASN A 305 32.36 -20.68 -6.75
CA ASN A 305 32.82 -20.80 -8.13
C ASN A 305 31.76 -20.32 -9.13
N LEU A 306 30.49 -20.66 -8.91
CA LEU A 306 29.38 -20.14 -9.72
C LEU A 306 29.25 -18.61 -9.57
N TYR A 307 29.34 -18.08 -8.36
CA TYR A 307 29.26 -16.64 -8.09
C TYR A 307 30.36 -15.86 -8.81
N HIS A 308 31.62 -16.29 -8.70
CA HIS A 308 32.75 -15.69 -9.41
C HIS A 308 32.59 -15.81 -10.92
N GLY A 309 32.16 -16.97 -11.42
CA GLY A 309 31.91 -17.20 -12.85
C GLY A 309 30.84 -16.26 -13.42
N VAL A 310 29.72 -16.12 -12.72
CA VAL A 310 28.63 -15.20 -13.08
C VAL A 310 29.10 -13.74 -13.04
N THR A 311 29.83 -13.35 -11.99
CA THR A 311 30.35 -11.99 -11.82
C THR A 311 31.31 -11.63 -12.96
N SER A 312 32.25 -12.53 -13.30
CA SER A 312 33.17 -12.36 -14.44
C SER A 312 32.42 -12.27 -15.77
N PHE A 313 31.42 -13.13 -15.98
CA PHE A 313 30.59 -13.10 -17.19
C PHE A 313 29.90 -11.74 -17.37
N ILE A 314 29.31 -11.20 -16.29
CA ILE A 314 28.61 -9.92 -16.35
C ILE A 314 29.57 -8.77 -16.60
N LYS A 315 30.74 -8.74 -15.93
CA LYS A 315 31.76 -7.70 -16.13
C LYS A 315 32.26 -7.67 -17.58
N ASP A 316 32.49 -8.83 -18.18
CA ASP A 316 32.96 -8.90 -19.56
C ASP A 316 31.91 -8.43 -20.57
N GLN A 317 30.63 -8.76 -20.33
CA GLN A 317 29.53 -8.23 -21.15
C GLN A 317 29.37 -6.72 -21.00
N TYR A 318 29.49 -6.20 -19.77
CA TYR A 318 29.41 -4.77 -19.49
C TYR A 318 30.51 -3.97 -20.20
N ASN A 319 31.74 -4.48 -20.14
CA ASN A 319 32.89 -3.89 -20.84
C ASN A 319 32.72 -3.94 -22.36
N ALA A 320 32.22 -5.06 -22.90
CA ALA A 320 31.96 -5.21 -24.33
C ALA A 320 30.84 -4.27 -24.85
N ALA A 321 29.86 -3.94 -24.01
CA ALA A 321 28.76 -3.02 -24.33
C ALA A 321 29.13 -1.53 -24.15
N GLY A 322 30.38 -1.21 -23.84
CA GLY A 322 30.83 0.17 -23.66
C GLY A 322 30.21 0.89 -22.46
N GLY A 323 29.77 0.14 -21.44
CA GLY A 323 29.24 0.70 -20.19
C GLY A 323 27.76 1.10 -20.20
N ASP A 324 26.96 0.71 -21.20
CA ASP A 324 25.52 1.01 -21.21
C ASP A 324 24.71 0.06 -20.31
N LEU A 325 24.34 0.54 -19.11
CA LEU A 325 23.49 -0.17 -18.15
C LEU A 325 22.06 -0.46 -18.67
N ASN A 326 21.52 0.35 -19.59
CA ASN A 326 20.10 0.23 -19.98
C ASN A 326 19.82 -1.01 -20.84
N SER A 327 20.84 -1.50 -21.56
CA SER A 327 20.77 -2.75 -22.33
C SER A 327 21.10 -4.00 -21.51
N MET A 328 21.56 -3.84 -20.25
CA MET A 328 22.12 -4.91 -19.41
C MET A 328 21.23 -5.36 -18.23
N LEU A 329 19.98 -4.89 -18.14
CA LEU A 329 19.01 -5.21 -17.06
C LEU A 329 18.85 -6.72 -16.78
N SER A 330 18.97 -7.58 -17.81
CA SER A 330 18.90 -9.03 -17.63
C SER A 330 20.13 -9.64 -16.95
N LEU A 331 21.31 -9.05 -17.12
CA LEU A 331 22.57 -9.52 -16.53
C LEU A 331 22.69 -9.09 -15.07
N VAL A 332 22.25 -7.87 -14.80
CA VAL A 332 22.03 -7.32 -13.47
C VAL A 332 21.15 -8.22 -12.60
N THR A 333 20.08 -8.78 -13.18
CA THR A 333 19.21 -9.74 -12.49
C THR A 333 19.93 -11.05 -12.16
N LEU A 334 20.81 -11.51 -13.05
CA LEU A 334 21.60 -12.75 -12.89
C LEU A 334 22.52 -12.69 -11.64
N GLN A 335 23.14 -11.53 -11.38
CA GLN A 335 23.99 -11.34 -10.19
C GLN A 335 23.21 -11.50 -8.87
N ARG A 336 21.91 -11.20 -8.88
CA ARG A 336 21.05 -11.37 -7.70
C ARG A 336 20.53 -12.79 -7.58
N GLU A 337 20.21 -13.42 -8.70
CA GLU A 337 19.75 -14.81 -8.74
C GLU A 337 20.81 -15.79 -8.24
N VAL A 338 22.09 -15.51 -8.47
CA VAL A 338 23.20 -16.40 -8.04
C VAL A 338 23.34 -16.48 -6.54
N CYS A 339 23.06 -15.41 -5.81
CA CYS A 339 23.00 -15.48 -4.37
C CYS A 339 21.74 -16.22 -3.91
N SER A 340 20.63 -16.17 -4.65
CA SER A 340 19.38 -16.83 -4.28
C SER A 340 19.41 -18.36 -4.43
N SER A 341 19.44 -18.87 -5.66
CA SER A 341 19.47 -20.30 -5.91
C SER A 341 19.99 -20.65 -7.30
N ARG A 342 20.61 -21.83 -7.41
CA ARG A 342 21.09 -22.37 -8.69
C ARG A 342 19.98 -22.47 -9.74
N ASP A 343 18.74 -22.75 -9.32
CA ASP A 343 17.60 -22.91 -10.22
C ASP A 343 17.14 -21.57 -10.81
N ALA A 344 17.27 -20.46 -10.06
CA ALA A 344 16.98 -19.12 -10.58
C ALA A 344 17.97 -18.74 -11.69
N VAL A 345 19.27 -18.88 -11.43
CA VAL A 345 20.33 -18.62 -12.42
C VAL A 345 20.14 -19.46 -13.68
N PHE A 346 19.86 -20.75 -13.51
CA PHE A 346 19.68 -21.68 -14.63
C PHE A 346 18.58 -21.22 -15.60
N VAL A 347 17.41 -20.82 -15.07
CA VAL A 347 16.28 -20.35 -15.89
C VAL A 347 16.67 -19.13 -16.71
N THR A 348 17.37 -18.18 -16.11
CA THR A 348 17.79 -16.95 -16.79
C THR A 348 18.86 -17.22 -17.84
N LEU A 349 19.89 -18.03 -17.54
CA LEU A 349 20.93 -18.42 -18.49
C LEU A 349 20.36 -19.14 -19.72
N VAL A 350 19.43 -20.08 -19.52
CA VAL A 350 18.78 -20.80 -20.63
C VAL A 350 17.91 -19.88 -21.49
N ASN A 351 17.23 -18.91 -20.87
CA ASN A 351 16.45 -17.93 -21.61
C ASN A 351 17.34 -16.94 -22.40
N LEU A 352 18.50 -16.59 -21.86
CA LEU A 352 19.50 -15.78 -22.56
C LEU A 352 20.09 -16.55 -23.75
N SER A 353 20.49 -17.82 -23.56
CA SER A 353 21.07 -18.62 -24.65
C SER A 353 20.11 -18.79 -25.83
N LYS A 354 18.81 -18.97 -25.57
CA LYS A 354 17.77 -19.05 -26.62
C LYS A 354 17.63 -17.80 -27.47
N LYS A 355 17.95 -16.62 -26.92
CA LYS A 355 17.86 -15.33 -27.64
C LYS A 355 19.09 -15.03 -28.49
N LEU A 356 20.22 -15.66 -28.19
CA LEU A 356 21.48 -15.48 -28.90
C LEU A 356 21.52 -16.34 -30.17
N ALA A 357 22.34 -15.96 -31.16
CA ALA A 357 22.56 -16.76 -32.36
C ALA A 357 23.27 -18.09 -32.03
N PRO A 358 23.03 -19.19 -32.78
CA PRO A 358 23.61 -20.50 -32.49
C PRO A 358 25.14 -20.58 -32.39
N ASP A 359 25.81 -19.72 -33.15
CA ASP A 359 27.25 -19.58 -33.31
C ASP A 359 27.87 -18.50 -32.41
N SER A 360 27.09 -17.90 -31.50
CA SER A 360 27.60 -16.87 -30.61
C SER A 360 28.56 -17.46 -29.56
N PRO A 361 29.79 -16.93 -29.41
CA PRO A 361 30.74 -17.39 -28.38
C PRO A 361 30.24 -17.13 -26.95
N ILE A 362 29.23 -16.28 -26.79
CA ILE A 362 28.54 -16.04 -25.50
C ILE A 362 27.76 -17.29 -25.07
N ARG A 363 27.25 -18.09 -26.03
CA ARG A 363 26.53 -19.33 -25.71
C ARG A 363 27.44 -20.35 -25.05
N ASP A 364 28.68 -20.49 -25.53
CA ASP A 364 29.65 -21.44 -24.95
C ASP A 364 29.92 -21.09 -23.48
N ARG A 365 30.16 -19.81 -23.21
CA ARG A 365 30.35 -19.31 -21.85
C ARG A 365 29.13 -19.48 -20.94
N ILE A 366 27.91 -19.36 -21.49
CA ILE A 366 26.68 -19.67 -20.75
C ILE A 366 26.64 -21.16 -20.39
N TRP A 367 27.05 -22.05 -21.29
CA TRP A 367 27.09 -23.48 -21.00
C TRP A 367 28.13 -23.86 -19.95
N ASP A 368 29.28 -23.21 -19.92
CA ASP A 368 30.27 -23.38 -18.84
C ASP A 368 29.65 -23.06 -17.46
N LEU A 369 28.88 -21.97 -17.36
CA LEU A 369 28.16 -21.63 -16.13
C LEU A 369 27.06 -22.65 -15.79
N VAL A 370 26.37 -23.20 -16.79
CA VAL A 370 25.38 -24.27 -16.59
C VAL A 370 26.03 -25.55 -16.06
N ASP A 371 27.26 -25.85 -16.48
CA ASP A 371 28.00 -27.00 -15.94
C ASP A 371 28.45 -26.78 -14.50
N LEU A 372 28.82 -25.55 -14.11
CA LEU A 372 29.03 -25.20 -12.70
C LEU A 372 27.73 -25.38 -11.87
N ILE A 373 26.58 -24.95 -12.40
CA ILE A 373 25.27 -25.12 -11.73
C ILE A 373 24.97 -26.60 -11.44
N ARG A 374 25.36 -27.51 -12.34
CA ARG A 374 25.12 -28.96 -12.17
C ARG A 374 25.93 -29.58 -11.04
N GLN A 375 27.05 -28.96 -10.66
CA GLN A 375 27.90 -29.45 -9.58
C GLN A 375 27.31 -29.13 -8.20
N ILE A 376 26.45 -28.11 -8.11
CA ILE A 376 25.81 -27.66 -6.87
C ILE A 376 24.68 -28.62 -6.47
N LYS A 377 24.92 -29.43 -5.43
CA LYS A 377 23.95 -30.42 -4.92
C LYS A 377 23.07 -29.90 -3.79
N ALA A 378 23.58 -28.95 -3.01
CA ALA A 378 22.91 -28.35 -1.86
C ALA A 378 23.00 -26.83 -1.96
N ASN A 379 22.07 -26.13 -1.31
CA ASN A 379 22.06 -24.67 -1.27
C ASN A 379 22.24 -24.21 0.17
N SER A 380 23.29 -23.44 0.43
CA SER A 380 23.71 -23.09 1.79
C SER A 380 22.64 -22.25 2.51
N LYS A 381 21.96 -21.34 1.80
CA LYS A 381 20.85 -20.56 2.37
C LYS A 381 19.64 -21.43 2.71
N ALA A 382 19.31 -22.41 1.88
CA ALA A 382 18.17 -23.32 2.15
C ALA A 382 18.43 -24.22 3.36
N GLU A 383 19.67 -24.66 3.56
CA GLU A 383 20.11 -25.36 4.77
C GLU A 383 19.95 -24.48 6.00
N LYS A 384 20.49 -23.26 5.98
CA LYS A 384 20.39 -22.34 7.11
C LYS A 384 18.94 -21.92 7.42
N ALA A 385 18.12 -21.68 6.39
CA ALA A 385 16.70 -21.39 6.56
C ALA A 385 15.97 -22.54 7.26
N MET A 386 16.29 -23.80 6.90
CA MET A 386 15.69 -24.97 7.53
C MET A 386 16.10 -25.12 8.99
N GLU A 387 17.38 -24.90 9.31
CA GLU A 387 17.89 -24.90 10.68
C GLU A 387 17.12 -23.90 11.54
N LEU A 388 17.04 -22.64 11.09
CA LEU A 388 16.30 -21.58 11.78
C LEU A 388 14.82 -21.92 11.96
N ILE A 389 14.15 -22.45 10.93
CA ILE A 389 12.73 -22.84 11.02
C ILE A 389 12.51 -23.95 12.06
N ARG A 390 13.44 -24.93 12.13
CA ARG A 390 13.37 -26.02 13.12
C ARG A 390 13.62 -25.52 14.55
N GLU A 391 14.55 -24.59 14.72
CA GLU A 391 14.84 -23.96 16.02
C GLU A 391 13.66 -23.12 16.53
N MET A 392 13.02 -22.35 15.65
CA MET A 392 11.85 -21.54 16.00
C MET A 392 10.66 -22.42 16.43
N ASN A 393 10.49 -23.58 15.79
CA ASN A 393 9.37 -24.50 16.03
C ASN A 393 7.98 -23.83 15.98
N ASP A 394 7.83 -22.82 15.13
CA ASP A 394 6.59 -22.08 14.92
C ASP A 394 6.32 -21.91 13.42
N LYS A 395 5.24 -21.20 13.07
CA LYS A 395 4.92 -20.79 11.71
C LYS A 395 5.91 -19.74 11.25
N VAL A 396 6.48 -19.97 10.08
CA VAL A 396 7.48 -19.08 9.48
C VAL A 396 7.09 -18.69 8.07
N ILE A 397 7.29 -17.42 7.75
CA ILE A 397 7.11 -16.90 6.40
C ILE A 397 8.47 -16.66 5.78
N VAL A 398 8.74 -17.33 4.67
CA VAL A 398 9.98 -17.18 3.91
C VAL A 398 9.68 -16.33 2.67
N PHE A 399 10.29 -15.16 2.58
CA PHE A 399 10.19 -14.30 1.41
C PHE A 399 11.38 -14.55 0.47
N THR A 400 11.07 -14.75 -0.81
CA THR A 400 12.04 -14.83 -1.90
C THR A 400 11.57 -13.98 -3.08
N GLU A 401 12.48 -13.50 -3.91
CA GLU A 401 12.09 -12.75 -5.11
C GLU A 401 11.72 -13.67 -6.28
N TYR A 402 12.35 -14.83 -6.35
CA TYR A 402 12.33 -15.67 -7.55
C TYR A 402 11.40 -16.86 -7.43
N ARG A 403 10.63 -17.11 -8.49
CA ARG A 403 9.74 -18.27 -8.57
C ARG A 403 10.50 -19.59 -8.57
N ALA A 404 11.65 -19.63 -9.24
CA ALA A 404 12.51 -20.81 -9.28
C ALA A 404 13.04 -21.16 -7.89
N THR A 405 13.51 -20.16 -7.13
CA THR A 405 13.91 -20.34 -5.72
C THR A 405 12.76 -20.84 -4.86
N GLN A 406 11.54 -20.30 -5.03
CA GLN A 406 10.36 -20.80 -4.30
C GLN A 406 10.09 -22.29 -4.59
N GLU A 407 10.13 -22.70 -5.86
CA GLU A 407 9.90 -24.10 -6.26
C GLU A 407 10.99 -25.02 -5.70
N TYR A 408 12.24 -24.57 -5.75
CA TYR A 408 13.37 -25.26 -5.13
C TYR A 408 13.16 -25.46 -3.62
N LEU A 409 12.86 -24.39 -2.88
CA LEU A 409 12.65 -24.44 -1.43
C LEU A 409 11.49 -25.34 -1.04
N LEU A 410 10.38 -25.33 -1.79
CA LEU A 410 9.25 -26.23 -1.56
C LEU A 410 9.64 -27.70 -1.66
N LYS A 411 10.43 -28.06 -2.68
CA LYS A 411 10.93 -29.42 -2.85
C LYS A 411 11.92 -29.76 -1.74
N TYR A 412 12.89 -28.88 -1.49
CA TYR A 412 13.91 -29.04 -0.47
C TYR A 412 13.33 -29.29 0.94
N PHE A 413 12.32 -28.51 1.32
CA PHE A 413 11.61 -28.65 2.60
C PHE A 413 10.78 -29.93 2.65
N ARG A 414 10.06 -30.28 1.58
CA ARG A 414 9.26 -31.49 1.50
C ARG A 414 10.10 -32.77 1.63
N ASP A 415 11.21 -32.83 0.90
CA ASP A 415 12.11 -33.99 0.88
C ASP A 415 12.73 -34.25 2.27
N ARG A 416 12.70 -33.26 3.16
CA ARG A 416 13.20 -33.32 4.55
C ARG A 416 12.08 -33.25 5.59
N GLY A 417 10.86 -33.58 5.19
CA GLY A 417 9.71 -33.78 6.09
C GLY A 417 9.02 -32.49 6.58
N MET A 418 9.34 -31.32 6.03
CA MET A 418 8.68 -30.06 6.41
C MET A 418 7.54 -29.71 5.46
N THR A 419 6.41 -29.30 6.03
CA THR A 419 5.24 -28.89 5.24
C THR A 419 5.32 -27.41 4.90
N ALA A 420 5.54 -27.12 3.62
CA ALA A 420 5.60 -25.77 3.07
C ALA A 420 4.56 -25.54 1.97
N VAL A 421 4.00 -24.34 1.91
CA VAL A 421 3.03 -23.93 0.88
C VAL A 421 3.51 -22.73 0.07
N PRO A 422 3.33 -22.71 -1.26
CA PRO A 422 3.65 -21.54 -2.09
C PRO A 422 2.59 -20.45 -1.97
N TYR A 423 3.05 -19.20 -1.97
CA TYR A 423 2.21 -18.03 -2.17
C TYR A 423 2.84 -17.12 -3.23
N ARG A 424 2.24 -17.04 -4.43
CA ARG A 424 2.84 -16.28 -5.54
C ARG A 424 1.87 -15.50 -6.42
N GLY A 425 2.41 -14.48 -7.07
CA GLY A 425 1.71 -13.74 -8.13
C GLY A 425 1.32 -14.67 -9.29
N GLY A 426 0.14 -14.47 -9.88
CA GLY A 426 -0.39 -15.32 -10.96
C GLY A 426 -1.16 -16.56 -10.51
N MET A 427 -1.18 -16.89 -9.21
CA MET A 427 -2.16 -17.86 -8.70
C MET A 427 -3.58 -17.31 -8.82
N ASN A 428 -4.52 -18.17 -9.23
CA ASN A 428 -5.93 -17.82 -9.18
C ASN A 428 -6.38 -17.56 -7.73
N ARG A 429 -7.46 -16.79 -7.60
CA ARG A 429 -7.96 -16.31 -6.32
C ARG A 429 -8.28 -17.42 -5.32
N GLY A 430 -9.03 -18.45 -5.75
CA GLY A 430 -9.39 -19.58 -4.89
C GLY A 430 -8.19 -20.39 -4.40
N LYS A 431 -7.15 -20.55 -5.23
CA LYS A 431 -5.91 -21.22 -4.81
C LYS A 431 -5.15 -20.40 -3.77
N LYS A 432 -5.11 -19.07 -3.90
CA LYS A 432 -4.48 -18.19 -2.88
C LYS A 432 -5.17 -18.34 -1.52
N ASP A 433 -6.51 -18.35 -1.49
CA ASP A 433 -7.24 -18.55 -0.24
C ASP A 433 -6.96 -19.92 0.37
N TRP A 434 -7.00 -20.98 -0.45
CA TRP A 434 -6.72 -22.33 0.03
C TRP A 434 -5.29 -22.48 0.56
N MET A 435 -4.29 -21.85 -0.07
CA MET A 435 -2.91 -21.82 0.44
C MET A 435 -2.83 -21.09 1.79
N MET A 436 -3.56 -19.98 1.95
CA MET A 436 -3.59 -19.22 3.20
C MET A 436 -4.25 -20.02 4.33
N ASP A 437 -5.35 -20.71 4.05
CA ASP A 437 -6.03 -21.54 5.03
C ASP A 437 -5.19 -22.77 5.42
N LEU A 438 -4.50 -23.37 4.45
CA LEU A 438 -3.51 -24.42 4.72
C LEU A 438 -2.36 -23.90 5.58
N PHE A 439 -1.84 -22.72 5.31
CA PHE A 439 -0.79 -22.14 6.14
C PHE A 439 -1.26 -21.85 7.56
N ARG A 440 -2.48 -21.31 7.72
CA ARG A 440 -3.05 -21.06 9.05
C ARG A 440 -3.25 -22.35 9.84
N GLY A 441 -3.76 -23.41 9.21
CA GLY A 441 -4.16 -24.64 9.90
C GLY A 441 -3.09 -25.74 9.98
N ARG A 442 -2.42 -26.05 8.86
CA ARG A 442 -1.64 -27.30 8.69
C ARG A 442 -0.17 -27.10 8.38
N ALA A 443 0.17 -26.18 7.48
CA ALA A 443 1.55 -25.97 7.07
C ALA A 443 2.32 -25.14 8.09
N GLN A 444 3.59 -25.47 8.26
CA GLN A 444 4.50 -24.71 9.12
C GLN A 444 5.13 -23.54 8.37
N VAL A 445 5.39 -23.71 7.07
CA VAL A 445 6.10 -22.71 6.28
C VAL A 445 5.24 -22.19 5.14
N MET A 446 5.21 -20.88 4.95
CA MET A 446 4.75 -20.27 3.71
C MET A 446 5.92 -19.63 2.99
N ILE A 447 6.14 -20.02 1.73
CA ILE A 447 7.16 -19.39 0.89
C ILE A 447 6.45 -18.41 -0.03
N ALA A 448 6.69 -17.11 0.14
CA ALA A 448 6.02 -16.04 -0.60
C ALA A 448 6.97 -15.36 -1.59
N THR A 449 6.55 -15.23 -2.85
CA THR A 449 7.24 -14.35 -3.81
C THR A 449 6.78 -12.91 -3.64
N GLU A 450 7.59 -11.94 -4.05
CA GLU A 450 7.28 -10.50 -3.97
C GLU A 450 5.89 -10.13 -4.54
N ALA A 451 5.62 -10.46 -5.81
CA ALA A 451 4.31 -10.21 -6.45
C ALA A 451 3.13 -11.01 -5.84
N GLY A 452 3.43 -11.95 -4.95
CA GLY A 452 2.46 -12.73 -4.18
C GLY A 452 2.10 -12.04 -2.87
N GLY A 453 3.10 -11.52 -2.15
CA GLY A 453 2.99 -11.01 -0.78
C GLY A 453 2.35 -9.63 -0.61
N GLU A 454 2.06 -8.92 -1.70
CA GLU A 454 1.39 -7.61 -1.61
C GLU A 454 -0.05 -7.74 -1.09
N GLY A 455 -0.37 -6.95 -0.06
CA GLY A 455 -1.71 -6.80 0.49
C GLY A 455 -2.13 -7.85 1.53
N ILE A 456 -1.40 -8.95 1.71
CA ILE A 456 -1.92 -10.04 2.55
C ILE A 456 -1.87 -9.78 4.05
N ASN A 457 -2.87 -10.31 4.75
CA ASN A 457 -2.95 -10.32 6.20
C ASN A 457 -2.27 -11.60 6.78
N LEU A 458 -1.10 -11.44 7.39
CA LEU A 458 -0.28 -12.50 8.01
C LEU A 458 -0.05 -12.33 9.52
N GLN A 459 -0.95 -11.63 10.23
CA GLN A 459 -0.80 -11.29 11.66
C GLN A 459 -0.78 -12.50 12.60
N PHE A 460 -1.28 -13.65 12.15
CA PHE A 460 -1.21 -14.89 12.93
C PHE A 460 0.21 -15.50 12.97
N CYS A 461 1.14 -14.96 12.18
CA CYS A 461 2.54 -15.29 12.20
C CYS A 461 3.31 -14.14 12.85
N HIS A 462 4.49 -14.42 13.39
CA HIS A 462 5.40 -13.40 13.92
C HIS A 462 6.87 -13.70 13.61
N GLN A 463 7.15 -14.81 12.90
CA GLN A 463 8.49 -15.18 12.43
C GLN A 463 8.60 -14.99 10.91
N MET A 464 9.60 -14.23 10.47
CA MET A 464 9.83 -13.91 9.06
C MET A 464 11.29 -14.13 8.69
N ILE A 465 11.53 -14.84 7.58
CA ILE A 465 12.85 -15.01 6.97
C ILE A 465 12.86 -14.30 5.61
N ASN A 466 13.71 -13.30 5.45
CA ASN A 466 14.09 -12.79 4.13
C ASN A 466 15.19 -13.70 3.58
N PHE A 467 14.80 -14.59 2.66
CA PHE A 467 15.74 -15.48 1.97
C PHE A 467 16.59 -14.70 0.95
N ASP A 468 15.94 -13.74 0.29
CA ASP A 468 16.57 -12.72 -0.53
C ASP A 468 16.08 -11.36 -0.03
N LEU A 469 17.02 -10.46 0.28
CA LEU A 469 16.71 -9.11 0.73
C LEU A 469 16.55 -8.17 -0.47
N PRO A 470 15.39 -7.51 -0.63
CA PRO A 470 15.20 -6.46 -1.60
C PRO A 470 16.19 -5.34 -1.38
N TRP A 471 16.76 -4.85 -2.47
CA TRP A 471 17.68 -3.71 -2.43
C TRP A 471 16.91 -2.39 -2.23
N ASN A 472 15.64 -2.35 -2.62
CA ASN A 472 14.75 -1.24 -2.30
C ASN A 472 14.19 -1.40 -0.88
N PRO A 473 14.51 -0.49 0.07
CA PRO A 473 14.12 -0.65 1.47
C PRO A 473 12.61 -0.57 1.70
N MET A 474 11.87 0.15 0.85
CA MET A 474 10.40 0.23 0.93
C MET A 474 9.75 -1.15 0.68
N ARG A 475 10.33 -1.98 -0.18
CA ARG A 475 9.85 -3.36 -0.38
C ARG A 475 10.02 -4.19 0.88
N VAL A 476 11.09 -3.98 1.64
CA VAL A 476 11.33 -4.68 2.90
C VAL A 476 10.32 -4.26 3.95
N GLU A 477 10.09 -2.96 4.11
CA GLU A 477 9.10 -2.46 5.07
C GLU A 477 7.68 -2.94 4.75
N GLN A 478 7.31 -2.99 3.46
CA GLN A 478 6.02 -3.54 3.05
C GLN A 478 5.87 -5.02 3.36
N ARG A 479 6.97 -5.81 3.39
CA ARG A 479 6.95 -7.21 3.85
C ARG A 479 6.73 -7.28 5.36
N ILE A 480 7.50 -6.49 6.13
CA ILE A 480 7.38 -6.40 7.59
C ILE A 480 5.96 -6.00 7.98
N GLY A 481 5.38 -4.99 7.33
CA GLY A 481 4.01 -4.52 7.57
C GLY A 481 2.89 -5.55 7.31
N ARG A 482 3.18 -6.70 6.66
CA ARG A 482 2.20 -7.81 6.55
C ARG A 482 2.03 -8.56 7.86
N VAL A 483 3.08 -8.56 8.68
CA VAL A 483 3.18 -9.26 9.96
C VAL A 483 3.07 -8.28 11.13
N HIS A 484 3.83 -7.19 11.08
CA HIS A 484 3.93 -6.17 12.11
C HIS A 484 2.98 -5.00 11.90
N ARG A 485 1.77 -5.11 12.46
CA ARG A 485 0.69 -4.12 12.37
C ARG A 485 -0.30 -4.28 13.53
N LEU A 486 -1.12 -3.27 13.76
CA LEU A 486 -2.05 -3.19 14.90
C LEU A 486 -2.90 -4.45 15.06
N GLY A 487 -2.82 -5.06 16.24
CA GLY A 487 -3.43 -6.36 16.55
C GLY A 487 -2.45 -7.55 16.48
N GLN A 488 -1.17 -7.31 16.16
CA GLN A 488 -0.11 -8.27 16.43
C GLN A 488 0.13 -8.33 17.94
N THR A 489 0.16 -9.54 18.50
CA THR A 489 0.31 -9.77 19.95
C THR A 489 1.69 -10.27 20.35
N ASN A 490 2.50 -10.73 19.39
CA ASN A 490 3.84 -11.24 19.63
C ASN A 490 4.88 -10.33 18.98
N ASP A 491 6.06 -10.23 19.61
CA ASP A 491 7.22 -9.58 19.00
C ASP A 491 7.53 -10.20 17.64
N VAL A 492 7.80 -9.35 16.66
CA VAL A 492 8.03 -9.77 15.28
C VAL A 492 9.51 -9.97 15.07
N HIS A 493 9.89 -11.22 14.80
CA HIS A 493 11.26 -11.61 14.55
C HIS A 493 11.54 -11.65 13.04
N ILE A 494 12.56 -10.90 12.61
CA ILE A 494 12.95 -10.73 11.22
C ILE A 494 14.35 -11.28 11.06
N TYR A 495 14.50 -12.33 10.25
CA TYR A 495 15.77 -12.97 9.95
C TYR A 495 16.18 -12.64 8.52
N ASN A 496 17.29 -11.91 8.36
CA ASN A 496 17.84 -11.59 7.05
C ASN A 496 18.97 -12.56 6.74
N LEU A 497 18.80 -13.41 5.73
CA LEU A 497 19.90 -14.25 5.25
C LEU A 497 20.77 -13.43 4.31
N SER A 498 22.08 -13.54 4.48
CA SER A 498 23.07 -12.88 3.62
C SER A 498 24.27 -13.80 3.39
N THR A 499 24.74 -13.88 2.16
CA THR A 499 25.91 -14.68 1.80
C THR A 499 27.21 -13.88 1.95
N LYS A 500 28.16 -14.39 2.75
CA LYS A 500 29.46 -13.73 2.97
C LYS A 500 30.30 -13.66 1.69
N GLY A 501 31.05 -12.58 1.52
CA GLY A 501 31.90 -12.33 0.35
C GLY A 501 31.09 -12.09 -0.93
N THR A 502 29.84 -11.66 -0.80
CA THR A 502 28.96 -11.39 -1.94
C THR A 502 28.32 -10.03 -1.81
N ILE A 503 27.62 -9.61 -2.88
CA ILE A 503 26.81 -8.41 -2.84
C ILE A 503 25.77 -8.38 -1.71
N GLU A 504 25.18 -9.52 -1.33
CA GLU A 504 24.15 -9.52 -0.28
C GLU A 504 24.70 -8.98 1.04
N GLU A 505 25.97 -9.24 1.35
CA GLU A 505 26.64 -8.73 2.56
C GLU A 505 26.76 -7.20 2.55
N HIS A 506 27.25 -6.63 1.45
CA HIS A 506 27.35 -5.18 1.30
C HIS A 506 25.98 -4.49 1.35
N ILE A 507 24.95 -5.12 0.77
CA ILE A 507 23.58 -4.61 0.79
C ILE A 507 23.00 -4.65 2.20
N LEU A 508 23.18 -5.75 2.90
CA LEU A 508 22.70 -5.88 4.26
C LEU A 508 23.37 -4.87 5.18
N HIS A 509 24.69 -4.67 5.06
CA HIS A 509 25.42 -3.66 5.80
C HIS A 509 24.91 -2.24 5.49
N LEU A 510 24.66 -1.92 4.21
CA LEU A 510 24.08 -0.64 3.82
C LEU A 510 22.67 -0.44 4.43
N LEU A 511 21.78 -1.42 4.30
CA LEU A 511 20.38 -1.33 4.74
C LEU A 511 20.23 -1.34 6.26
N HIS A 512 21.05 -2.13 6.96
CA HIS A 512 20.96 -2.30 8.41
C HIS A 512 21.81 -1.28 9.16
N GLU A 513 23.09 -1.14 8.84
CA GLU A 513 23.99 -0.31 9.66
C GLU A 513 24.01 1.16 9.23
N LYS A 514 23.92 1.44 7.93
CA LYS A 514 24.03 2.81 7.43
C LYS A 514 22.67 3.49 7.30
N ILE A 515 21.68 2.78 6.77
CA ILE A 515 20.32 3.31 6.59
C ILE A 515 19.50 3.09 7.86
N ASN A 516 19.84 2.11 8.72
CA ASN A 516 19.03 1.71 9.86
C ASN A 516 17.55 1.44 9.49
N MET A 517 17.32 0.87 8.30
CA MET A 517 15.97 0.73 7.75
C MET A 517 15.05 -0.08 8.67
N PHE A 518 15.60 -1.08 9.36
CA PHE A 518 14.78 -1.98 10.15
C PHE A 518 14.28 -1.38 11.48
N GLU A 519 14.89 -0.28 11.94
CA GLU A 519 14.48 0.48 13.13
C GLU A 519 13.80 1.81 12.78
N LEU A 520 14.01 2.36 11.57
CA LEU A 520 13.40 3.61 11.14
C LEU A 520 11.88 3.50 10.98
N VAL A 521 11.17 4.54 11.43
CA VAL A 521 9.73 4.71 11.22
C VAL A 521 9.48 5.11 9.76
N ILE A 522 8.49 4.48 9.13
CA ILE A 522 8.21 4.50 7.67
C ILE A 522 8.25 5.91 7.06
N GLY A 523 7.69 6.89 7.77
CA GLY A 523 7.56 8.26 7.25
C GLY A 523 8.88 8.95 6.90
N HIS A 524 9.93 8.71 7.68
CA HIS A 524 11.25 9.32 7.45
C HIS A 524 12.01 8.59 6.34
N LEU A 525 11.89 7.25 6.28
CA LEU A 525 12.60 6.44 5.29
C LEU A 525 12.12 6.73 3.86
N ASP A 526 10.82 6.96 3.67
CA ASP A 526 10.25 7.33 2.37
C ASP A 526 10.92 8.58 1.78
N VAL A 527 11.20 9.56 2.61
CA VAL A 527 11.61 10.90 2.18
C VAL A 527 13.10 10.97 1.96
N ILE A 528 13.85 10.28 2.81
CA ILE A 528 15.28 10.03 2.62
C ILE A 528 15.49 9.28 1.29
N LEU A 529 14.74 8.20 1.06
CA LEU A 529 14.84 7.44 -0.19
C LEU A 529 14.44 8.26 -1.40
N GLU A 530 13.38 9.06 -1.30
CA GLU A 530 13.00 9.96 -2.38
C GLU A 530 14.14 10.94 -2.68
N ARG A 531 14.71 11.60 -1.65
CA ARG A 531 15.79 12.59 -1.84
C ARG A 531 17.03 11.95 -2.48
N PHE A 532 17.30 10.70 -2.16
CA PHE A 532 18.37 9.92 -2.76
C PHE A 532 18.06 9.51 -4.23
N GLU A 533 16.87 8.95 -4.49
CA GLU A 533 16.47 8.47 -5.83
C GLU A 533 16.34 9.59 -6.87
N LYS A 534 16.31 10.87 -6.44
CA LYS A 534 16.37 12.06 -7.31
C LYS A 534 17.64 12.13 -8.15
N GLN A 535 18.76 11.69 -7.59
CA GLN A 535 20.06 11.75 -8.26
C GLN A 535 20.32 10.44 -8.98
N HIS A 536 20.14 9.33 -8.26
CA HIS A 536 20.37 7.98 -8.79
C HIS A 536 19.45 6.96 -8.11
N SER A 537 18.89 6.01 -8.87
CA SER A 537 18.20 4.86 -8.28
C SER A 537 19.18 4.08 -7.41
N LEU A 538 18.81 3.78 -6.16
CA LEU A 538 19.65 3.01 -5.23
C LEU A 538 20.12 1.70 -5.85
N GLU A 539 19.20 0.95 -6.46
CA GLU A 539 19.53 -0.29 -7.16
C GLU A 539 20.56 -0.05 -8.25
N LYS A 540 20.37 0.98 -9.09
CA LYS A 540 21.30 1.34 -10.17
C LYS A 540 22.69 1.74 -9.65
N SER A 541 22.76 2.54 -8.59
CA SER A 541 24.02 2.95 -7.96
C SER A 541 24.80 1.75 -7.43
N ILE A 542 24.11 0.83 -6.76
CA ILE A 542 24.70 -0.42 -6.29
C ILE A 542 25.27 -1.21 -7.47
N TYR A 543 24.50 -1.39 -8.55
CA TYR A 543 24.99 -2.14 -9.72
C TYR A 543 26.23 -1.49 -10.34
N GLN A 544 26.22 -0.16 -10.47
CA GLN A 544 27.33 0.58 -11.03
C GLN A 544 28.60 0.40 -10.19
N ILE A 545 28.47 0.42 -8.86
CA ILE A 545 29.59 0.13 -7.95
C ILE A 545 30.18 -1.26 -8.23
N ILE A 546 29.37 -2.31 -8.32
CA ILE A 546 29.88 -3.68 -8.55
C ILE A 546 30.62 -3.79 -9.88
N LEU A 547 30.05 -3.21 -10.93
CA LEU A 547 30.53 -3.37 -12.29
C LEU A 547 31.81 -2.58 -12.54
N GLU A 548 31.95 -1.42 -11.91
CA GLU A 548 33.11 -0.54 -12.07
C GLU A 548 34.23 -0.84 -11.06
N SER A 549 33.94 -1.49 -9.93
CA SER A 549 34.96 -1.78 -8.91
C SER A 549 35.85 -2.96 -9.27
N GLY A 550 37.15 -2.80 -9.02
CA GLY A 550 38.18 -3.81 -9.26
C GLY A 550 38.39 -4.79 -8.11
N SER A 551 38.06 -4.40 -6.87
CA SER A 551 38.23 -5.23 -5.68
C SER A 551 37.06 -5.10 -4.69
N GLU A 552 36.98 -6.03 -3.74
CA GLU A 552 35.96 -6.01 -2.68
C GLU A 552 36.11 -4.80 -1.75
N GLU A 553 37.34 -4.36 -1.45
CA GLU A 553 37.59 -3.17 -0.65
C GLU A 553 37.07 -1.90 -1.33
N GLU A 554 37.18 -1.82 -2.66
CA GLU A 554 36.64 -0.71 -3.42
C GLU A 554 35.09 -0.70 -3.39
N ILE A 555 34.47 -1.88 -3.50
CA ILE A 555 33.00 -2.02 -3.36
C ILE A 555 32.58 -1.55 -1.97
N ALA A 556 33.23 -2.04 -0.91
CA ALA A 556 32.91 -1.66 0.47
C ALA A 556 33.03 -0.14 0.68
N SER A 557 34.13 0.47 0.21
CA SER A 557 34.36 1.92 0.32
C SER A 557 33.31 2.76 -0.42
N ARG A 558 32.94 2.35 -1.65
CA ARG A 558 31.90 3.05 -2.43
C ARG A 558 30.51 2.87 -1.82
N VAL A 559 30.19 1.68 -1.29
CA VAL A 559 28.93 1.42 -0.56
C VAL A 559 28.87 2.24 0.73
N ASP A 560 29.98 2.37 1.46
CA ASP A 560 30.06 3.25 2.63
C ASP A 560 29.88 4.72 2.27
N SER A 561 30.37 5.15 1.10
CA SER A 561 30.11 6.48 0.59
C SER A 561 28.61 6.72 0.35
N LEU A 562 27.90 5.76 -0.25
CA LEU A 562 26.45 5.84 -0.40
C LEU A 562 25.77 5.92 0.97
N GLY A 563 26.18 5.09 1.93
CA GLY A 563 25.65 5.11 3.29
C GLY A 563 25.81 6.46 3.98
N ARG A 564 26.95 7.14 3.79
CA ARG A 564 27.18 8.50 4.30
C ARG A 564 26.27 9.52 3.63
N GLU A 565 26.07 9.43 2.32
CA GLU A 565 25.14 10.30 1.59
C GLU A 565 23.70 10.17 2.14
N PHE A 566 23.25 8.94 2.41
CA PHE A 566 21.98 8.67 3.09
C PHE A 566 21.92 9.33 4.48
N HIS A 567 22.98 9.22 5.27
CA HIS A 567 23.02 9.84 6.60
C HIS A 567 23.04 11.37 6.52
N THR A 568 23.74 11.96 5.55
CA THR A 568 23.73 13.40 5.33
C THR A 568 22.33 13.89 4.99
N ILE A 569 21.65 13.21 4.06
CA ILE A 569 20.25 13.50 3.71
C ILE A 569 19.35 13.41 4.95
N LYS A 570 19.53 12.38 5.78
CA LYS A 570 18.78 12.21 7.02
C LYS A 570 19.04 13.37 7.99
N SER A 571 20.30 13.71 8.24
CA SER A 571 20.67 14.81 9.16
C SER A 571 20.19 16.17 8.67
N GLU A 572 20.18 16.41 7.36
CA GLU A 572 19.57 17.61 6.77
C GLU A 572 18.06 17.67 7.05
N LEU A 573 17.35 16.56 6.88
CA LEU A 573 15.90 16.48 7.18
C LEU A 573 15.60 16.65 8.67
N ASP A 574 16.41 16.03 9.53
CA ASP A 574 16.26 16.18 10.99
C ASP A 574 16.53 17.63 11.43
N ALA A 575 17.54 18.30 10.84
CA ALA A 575 17.83 19.72 11.10
C ALA A 575 16.76 20.66 10.52
N GLU A 576 16.17 20.34 9.35
CA GLU A 576 15.02 21.05 8.79
C GLU A 576 13.79 20.92 9.72
N ALA A 577 13.59 19.75 10.34
CA ALA A 577 12.52 19.50 11.30
C ALA A 577 12.72 20.24 12.64
N GLU A 578 13.94 20.28 13.18
CA GLU A 578 14.26 21.01 14.42
C GLU A 578 14.27 22.54 14.22
N GLY A 579 14.67 23.02 13.04
CA GLY A 579 14.61 24.45 12.68
C GLY A 579 13.18 24.98 12.45
N THR A 580 12.22 24.10 12.22
CA THR A 580 10.79 24.41 12.01
C THR A 580 9.94 24.28 13.27
N ASP A 581 10.51 24.05 14.45
CA ASP A 581 9.78 24.10 15.72
C ASP A 581 9.23 25.51 16.06
N HIS A 582 9.56 26.53 15.26
CA HIS A 582 8.86 27.82 15.26
C HIS A 582 7.85 28.03 14.10
N GLU A 583 7.83 27.18 13.07
CA GLU A 583 6.88 27.19 11.94
C GLU A 583 6.56 25.76 11.45
N GLY A 584 5.85 24.98 12.26
CA GLY A 584 5.47 23.62 11.88
C GLY A 584 4.47 23.61 10.72
N GLY A 585 4.67 22.75 9.70
CA GLY A 585 3.48 22.39 8.92
C GLY A 585 3.50 21.51 7.68
N LEU A 586 4.39 21.72 6.71
CA LEU A 586 4.20 21.08 5.40
C LEU A 586 4.86 19.70 5.31
N GLN A 587 6.07 19.58 5.84
CA GLN A 587 6.86 18.34 5.82
C GLN A 587 6.17 17.21 6.62
N GLN A 588 5.55 17.51 7.77
CA GLN A 588 4.79 16.51 8.53
C GLN A 588 3.64 15.87 7.73
N LEU A 589 2.94 16.65 6.90
CA LEU A 589 1.84 16.17 6.05
C LEU A 589 2.33 15.40 4.81
N LEU A 590 3.35 15.93 4.13
CA LEU A 590 3.84 15.38 2.84
C LEU A 590 4.82 14.22 3.00
N GLY A 591 5.38 14.05 4.19
CA GLY A 591 6.49 13.13 4.44
C GLY A 591 7.73 14.00 4.43
N GLY A 592 8.27 14.21 5.63
CA GLY A 592 9.61 14.69 5.88
C GLY A 592 10.50 13.49 6.21
#